data_AF-A0A1F6SAR3-F1
#
_entry.id   AF-A0A1F6SAR3-F1
#
_cell.length_a   1.000
_cell.length_b   1.000
_cell.length_c   1.000
_cell.angle_alpha   90.00
_cell.angle_beta   90.00
_cell.angle_gamma   90.00
#
_symmetry.space_group_name_H-M   'P 1'
#
loop_
_entity.id
_entity.type
_entity.pdbx_description
1 polymer ?
#
loop_
_entity_poly.entity_id
_entity_poly.type
_entity_poly.pdbx_seq_one_letter_code
_entity_poly.pdbx_strand_id
1 'polypeptide(L)'
;MLFASPVAIPKEWQSRYRILRAILCAAVILFVIIFALRALFPTLVFSFNFKTPSSSKNKLLDPRSPDTTPRTNGKIEAGGTLVTDVGVIGDLSQAAATLTLEKKSALPDTLAFSLRRSYRSFFLPTGSPITSFPKESLYRIDAIYYALHNGTLYPFVSDNAYLSRYPDTFAQPENKDFLTRYPVSEKWIGFRVGSVVSFADGVFLIASDTEMRPVGSADIFLSLGYRFEDVRPVSEEELGIYKRGRIFLLGSRHPDGTLLLDRDTATYYLVDGGFKRPLLDAPYRDFIAKQQAPISVSSQASEQHADCTLLPGLFGQTFACTTPLDALSAQSGPDFEISISQGNTDIDINTLQVSFDTKKSTKNMLFLLSQIKERILSRFGVNR
;
A
#
# COMPACT_ATOMS: atom_id res chain seq x y z
N MET A 1 -47.44 15.19 -9.91
CA MET A 1 -48.65 14.81 -9.15
C MET A 1 -48.63 15.54 -7.81
N LEU A 2 -49.52 16.52 -7.63
CA LEU A 2 -49.71 17.22 -6.36
C LEU A 2 -50.58 16.35 -5.46
N PHE A 3 -49.99 15.72 -4.45
CA PHE A 3 -50.74 15.03 -3.41
C PHE A 3 -51.68 16.05 -2.71
N ALA A 4 -52.99 15.91 -2.96
CA ALA A 4 -54.04 16.67 -2.30
C ALA A 4 -54.10 16.27 -0.82
N SER A 5 -54.26 17.26 0.06
CA SER A 5 -54.32 17.01 1.50
C SER A 5 -55.61 16.25 1.83
N PRO A 6 -55.57 15.12 2.57
CA PRO A 6 -56.77 14.35 2.91
C PRO A 6 -57.69 15.06 3.92
N VAL A 7 -57.28 16.22 4.43
CA VAL A 7 -58.01 17.02 5.43
C VAL A 7 -58.21 18.43 4.89
N ALA A 8 -59.44 18.96 5.00
CA ALA A 8 -59.80 20.31 4.59
C ALA A 8 -59.13 21.34 5.53
N ILE A 9 -58.18 22.11 5.01
CA ILE A 9 -57.47 23.15 5.78
C ILE A 9 -58.26 24.46 5.71
N PRO A 10 -58.65 25.07 6.86
CA PRO A 10 -59.36 26.35 6.89
C PRO A 10 -58.62 27.44 6.12
N LYS A 11 -59.36 28.34 5.44
CA LYS A 11 -58.81 29.38 4.55
C LYS A 11 -57.69 30.21 5.21
N GLU A 12 -57.82 30.52 6.49
CA GLU A 12 -56.86 31.29 7.28
C GLU A 12 -55.49 30.61 7.42
N TRP A 13 -55.45 29.28 7.42
CA TRP A 13 -54.23 28.48 7.60
C TRP A 13 -53.61 28.00 6.28
N GLN A 14 -54.28 28.17 5.14
CA GLN A 14 -53.81 27.69 3.85
C GLN A 14 -52.49 28.31 3.39
N SER A 15 -52.25 29.59 3.70
CA SER A 15 -50.97 30.26 3.38
C SER A 15 -49.83 29.68 4.22
N ARG A 16 -50.03 29.58 5.55
CA ARG A 16 -49.06 29.01 6.49
C ARG A 16 -48.75 27.55 6.17
N TYR A 17 -49.76 26.75 5.85
CA TYR A 17 -49.57 25.34 5.45
C TYR A 17 -48.74 25.21 4.17
N ARG A 18 -48.98 26.03 3.15
CA ARG A 18 -48.18 26.01 1.91
C ARG A 18 -46.72 26.37 2.17
N ILE A 19 -46.47 27.39 2.99
CA ILE A 19 -45.11 27.80 3.38
C ILE A 19 -44.42 26.67 4.16
N LEU A 20 -45.08 26.11 5.19
CA LEU A 20 -44.52 25.01 5.99
C LEU A 20 -44.25 23.76 5.15
N ARG A 21 -45.12 23.42 4.20
CA ARG A 21 -44.90 22.30 3.26
C ARG A 21 -43.72 22.56 2.33
N ALA A 22 -43.58 23.79 1.83
CA ALA A 22 -42.41 24.17 1.03
C ALA A 22 -41.11 24.11 1.84
N ILE A 23 -41.12 24.60 3.09
CA ILE A 23 -39.99 24.50 4.02
C ILE A 23 -39.65 23.04 4.30
N LEU A 24 -40.64 22.18 4.57
CA LEU A 24 -40.43 20.75 4.79
C LEU A 24 -39.81 20.07 3.55
N CYS A 25 -40.35 20.32 2.36
CA CYS A 25 -39.78 19.79 1.12
C CYS A 25 -38.34 20.28 0.90
N ALA A 26 -38.06 21.57 1.13
CA ALA A 26 -36.73 22.13 1.02
C ALA A 26 -35.76 21.50 2.04
N ALA A 27 -36.20 21.28 3.28
CA ALA A 27 -35.41 20.62 4.31
C ALA A 27 -35.10 19.16 3.95
N VAL A 28 -36.08 18.41 3.40
CA VAL A 28 -35.87 17.03 2.92
C VAL A 28 -34.88 17.01 1.76
N ILE A 29 -35.03 17.89 0.77
CA ILE A 29 -34.09 17.99 -0.37
C ILE A 29 -32.69 18.33 0.14
N LEU A 30 -32.56 19.29 1.06
CA LEU A 30 -31.27 19.66 1.65
C LEU A 30 -30.64 18.47 2.39
N PHE A 31 -31.42 17.73 3.18
CA PHE A 31 -30.93 16.54 3.87
C PHE A 31 -30.46 15.45 2.90
N VAL A 32 -31.22 15.19 1.84
CA VAL A 32 -30.83 14.25 0.77
C VAL A 32 -29.55 14.68 0.09
N ILE A 33 -29.40 15.97 -0.23
CA ILE A 33 -28.18 16.52 -0.83
C ILE A 33 -26.99 16.36 0.12
N ILE A 34 -27.13 16.70 1.41
CA ILE A 34 -26.06 16.56 2.41
C ILE A 34 -25.65 15.09 2.54
N PHE A 35 -26.62 14.17 2.62
CA PHE A 35 -26.36 12.74 2.70
C PHE A 35 -25.63 12.23 1.45
N ALA A 36 -26.12 12.62 0.26
CA ALA A 36 -25.50 12.24 -1.01
C ALA A 36 -24.06 12.77 -1.11
N LEU A 37 -23.80 14.01 -0.70
CA LEU A 37 -22.45 14.58 -0.70
C LEU A 37 -21.51 13.86 0.27
N ARG A 38 -21.99 13.46 1.46
CA ARG A 38 -21.19 12.67 2.41
C ARG A 38 -20.92 11.24 1.93
N ALA A 39 -21.89 10.63 1.25
CA ALA A 39 -21.73 9.30 0.68
C ALA A 39 -20.77 9.32 -0.52
N LEU A 40 -20.83 10.37 -1.33
CA LEU A 40 -19.98 10.55 -2.50
C LEU A 40 -18.56 10.96 -2.08
N PHE A 41 -18.41 11.87 -1.13
CA PHE A 41 -17.11 12.34 -0.64
C PHE A 41 -16.90 11.90 0.82
N PRO A 42 -16.61 10.61 1.06
CA PRO A 42 -16.39 10.11 2.41
C PRO A 42 -15.07 10.63 2.99
N THR A 43 -15.04 10.71 4.31
CA THR A 43 -13.80 10.82 5.09
C THR A 43 -13.30 9.40 5.40
N LEU A 44 -12.08 9.09 4.98
CA LEU A 44 -11.45 7.80 5.20
C LEU A 44 -10.75 7.82 6.56
N VAL A 45 -11.13 6.93 7.48
CA VAL A 45 -10.61 6.91 8.86
C VAL A 45 -9.76 5.67 9.12
N PHE A 46 -8.56 5.91 9.66
CA PHE A 46 -7.56 4.90 9.99
C PHE A 46 -7.12 5.07 11.43
N SER A 47 -7.07 3.99 12.20
CA SER A 47 -6.76 4.07 13.63
C SER A 47 -5.80 2.96 14.06
N PHE A 48 -5.05 3.23 15.12
CA PHE A 48 -4.28 2.27 15.89
C PHE A 48 -4.62 2.39 17.37
N ASN A 49 -4.89 1.25 18.01
CA ASN A 49 -5.09 1.16 19.45
C ASN A 49 -3.88 0.47 20.09
N PHE A 50 -3.12 1.21 20.89
CA PHE A 50 -1.87 0.74 21.49
C PHE A 50 -2.10 -0.22 22.68
N LYS A 51 -3.33 -0.33 23.21
CA LYS A 51 -3.71 -1.40 24.17
C LYS A 51 -3.94 -2.74 23.51
N THR A 52 -4.27 -2.74 22.22
CA THR A 52 -4.60 -3.94 21.44
C THR A 52 -3.83 -3.97 20.13
N PRO A 53 -2.48 -3.95 20.18
CA PRO A 53 -1.65 -3.79 18.98
C PRO A 53 -1.80 -4.93 17.96
N SER A 54 -2.19 -6.13 18.41
CA SER A 54 -2.45 -7.30 17.55
C SER A 54 -3.86 -7.34 16.94
N SER A 55 -4.70 -6.34 17.19
CA SER A 55 -6.08 -6.30 16.70
C SER A 55 -6.13 -6.14 15.18
N SER A 56 -6.94 -6.97 14.51
CA SER A 56 -7.24 -6.83 13.07
C SER A 56 -8.06 -5.58 12.73
N LYS A 57 -8.54 -4.84 13.73
CA LYS A 57 -9.22 -3.55 13.55
C LYS A 57 -8.25 -2.39 13.35
N ASN A 58 -6.97 -2.56 13.67
CA ASN A 58 -5.95 -1.56 13.44
C ASN A 58 -5.73 -1.41 11.92
N LYS A 59 -5.76 -0.16 11.45
CA LYS A 59 -5.60 0.17 10.01
C LYS A 59 -4.39 1.05 9.72
N LEU A 60 -3.81 1.68 10.74
CA LEU A 60 -2.46 2.24 10.63
C LEU A 60 -1.46 1.10 10.76
N LEU A 61 -0.39 1.18 9.99
CA LEU A 61 0.55 0.08 9.75
C LEU A 61 1.86 0.36 10.48
N ASP A 62 2.41 -0.70 11.07
CA ASP A 62 3.76 -0.79 11.64
C ASP A 62 4.22 0.45 12.44
N PRO A 63 3.55 0.79 13.57
CA PRO A 63 4.02 1.84 14.47
C PRO A 63 5.45 1.53 14.97
N ARG A 64 6.37 2.47 14.72
CA ARG A 64 7.83 2.29 14.92
C ARG A 64 8.52 3.61 15.25
N SER A 65 9.79 3.59 15.65
CA SER A 65 10.68 4.75 15.60
C SER A 65 11.30 4.94 14.20
N PRO A 66 11.97 6.09 13.94
CA PRO A 66 12.70 6.32 12.70
C PRO A 66 13.78 5.26 12.38
N ASP A 67 14.37 4.65 13.40
CA ASP A 67 15.35 3.54 13.29
C ASP A 67 14.69 2.16 13.08
N THR A 68 13.37 2.12 12.87
CA THR A 68 12.53 0.94 12.66
C THR A 68 12.24 0.07 13.89
N THR A 69 12.64 0.48 15.10
CA THR A 69 12.28 -0.24 16.32
C THR A 69 10.76 -0.20 16.56
N PRO A 70 10.07 -1.33 16.78
CA PRO A 70 8.62 -1.35 16.99
C PRO A 70 8.17 -0.51 18.21
N ARG A 71 7.15 0.33 18.02
CA ARG A 71 6.53 1.18 19.06
C ARG A 71 5.05 0.87 19.25
N THR A 72 4.73 -0.40 19.46
CA THR A 72 3.34 -0.87 19.53
C THR A 72 2.68 -0.70 20.89
N ASN A 73 3.42 -0.25 21.92
CA ASN A 73 2.94 -0.08 23.30
C ASN A 73 2.51 1.36 23.65
N GLY A 74 2.55 2.30 22.70
CA GLY A 74 2.13 3.68 22.89
C GLY A 74 3.17 4.60 23.51
N LYS A 75 4.27 4.06 24.04
CA LYS A 75 5.27 4.83 24.77
C LYS A 75 6.22 5.55 23.82
N ILE A 76 6.39 6.85 24.06
CA ILE A 76 7.37 7.69 23.37
C ILE A 76 8.16 8.46 24.44
N GLU A 77 9.46 8.19 24.51
CA GLU A 77 10.41 8.90 25.37
C GLU A 77 10.58 10.36 24.93
N ALA A 78 11.06 11.22 25.83
CA ALA A 78 11.45 12.61 25.56
C ALA A 78 12.30 12.74 24.29
N GLY A 79 11.92 13.63 23.36
CA GLY A 79 12.56 13.79 22.04
C GLY A 79 12.30 12.65 21.05
N GLY A 80 11.57 11.61 21.47
CA GLY A 80 11.22 10.47 20.64
C GLY A 80 10.24 10.80 19.52
N THR A 81 10.26 9.96 18.49
CA THR A 81 9.35 10.06 17.33
C THR A 81 8.65 8.74 17.10
N LEU A 82 7.34 8.82 16.87
CA LEU A 82 6.52 7.73 16.37
C LEU A 82 6.33 7.91 14.87
N VAL A 83 6.60 6.84 14.12
CA VAL A 83 6.35 6.72 12.69
C VAL A 83 5.33 5.61 12.45
N THR A 84 4.36 5.83 11.58
CA THR A 84 3.40 4.81 11.14
C THR A 84 3.00 5.06 9.70
N ASP A 85 2.56 4.03 8.98
CA ASP A 85 2.15 4.18 7.59
C ASP A 85 0.65 3.94 7.39
N VAL A 86 0.13 4.45 6.30
CA VAL A 86 -1.22 4.13 5.82
C VAL A 86 -1.28 4.21 4.30
N GLY A 87 -1.88 3.20 3.67
CA GLY A 87 -2.16 3.23 2.24
C GLY A 87 -3.56 3.80 1.98
N VAL A 88 -3.66 4.82 1.12
CA VAL A 88 -4.92 5.50 0.80
C VAL A 88 -5.05 5.70 -0.71
N ILE A 89 -6.15 5.20 -1.28
CA ILE A 89 -6.51 5.43 -2.69
C ILE A 89 -7.53 6.56 -2.74
N GLY A 90 -7.28 7.54 -3.61
CA GLY A 90 -8.22 8.61 -3.92
C GLY A 90 -7.55 9.96 -4.16
N ASP A 91 -8.35 10.90 -4.63
CA ASP A 91 -8.01 12.33 -4.67
C ASP A 91 -8.39 12.93 -3.32
N LEU A 92 -7.39 13.38 -2.55
CA LEU A 92 -7.53 13.77 -1.14
C LEU A 92 -7.26 15.27 -1.01
N SER A 93 -8.04 15.97 -0.19
CA SER A 93 -7.89 17.41 0.04
C SER A 93 -7.19 17.76 1.35
N GLN A 94 -7.49 17.02 2.41
CA GLN A 94 -6.99 17.32 3.75
C GLN A 94 -6.73 16.02 4.53
N ALA A 95 -5.78 16.09 5.46
CA ALA A 95 -5.59 15.09 6.49
C ALA A 95 -5.86 15.71 7.87
N ALA A 96 -6.49 14.95 8.74
CA ALA A 96 -6.67 15.30 10.14
C ALA A 96 -6.16 14.18 11.04
N ALA A 97 -5.43 14.55 12.09
CA ALA A 97 -4.91 13.64 13.08
C ALA A 97 -5.58 13.89 14.42
N THR A 98 -5.85 12.80 15.15
CA THR A 98 -6.33 12.83 16.53
C THR A 98 -5.55 11.81 17.34
N LEU A 99 -4.93 12.28 18.41
CA LEU A 99 -4.13 11.46 19.32
C LEU A 99 -4.72 11.57 20.71
N THR A 100 -4.97 10.43 21.35
CA THR A 100 -5.46 10.37 22.73
C THR A 100 -4.41 9.71 23.60
N LEU A 101 -4.02 10.38 24.68
CA LEU A 101 -3.07 9.88 25.66
C LEU A 101 -3.75 8.98 26.70
N GLU A 102 -2.96 8.13 27.35
CA GLU A 102 -3.38 7.43 28.56
C GLU A 102 -3.68 8.42 29.69
N LYS A 103 -4.62 8.07 30.57
CA LYS A 103 -5.01 8.94 31.71
C LYS A 103 -3.84 9.30 32.64
N LYS A 104 -2.80 8.47 32.69
CA LYS A 104 -1.61 8.65 33.54
C LYS A 104 -0.40 9.20 32.78
N SER A 105 -0.53 9.46 31.48
CA SER A 105 0.54 10.05 30.67
C SER A 105 0.83 11.48 31.12
N ALA A 106 2.08 11.93 30.94
CA ALA A 106 2.36 13.35 30.95
C ALA A 106 1.58 14.06 29.82
N LEU A 107 1.24 15.33 30.04
CA LEU A 107 0.53 16.17 29.08
C LEU A 107 1.53 17.14 28.45
N PRO A 108 1.94 16.93 27.19
CA PRO A 108 2.78 17.89 26.47
C PRO A 108 1.96 19.11 26.06
N ASP A 109 2.61 20.27 25.91
CA ASP A 109 1.93 21.49 25.44
C ASP A 109 1.47 21.36 23.99
N THR A 110 2.35 20.83 23.13
CA THR A 110 2.08 20.58 21.72
C THR A 110 2.81 19.34 21.23
N LEU A 111 2.32 18.75 20.15
CA LEU A 111 3.00 17.68 19.42
C LEU A 111 3.13 18.10 17.95
N ALA A 112 4.24 17.76 17.30
CA ALA A 112 4.41 18.01 15.89
C ALA A 112 3.90 16.80 15.10
N PHE A 113 3.01 17.04 14.15
CA PHE A 113 2.52 16.04 13.21
C PHE A 113 3.01 16.40 11.81
N SER A 114 3.61 15.43 11.15
CA SER A 114 4.07 15.54 9.77
C SER A 114 3.61 14.32 9.00
N LEU A 115 3.29 14.49 7.73
CA LEU A 115 3.06 13.40 6.81
C LEU A 115 3.71 13.67 5.46
N ARG A 116 4.20 12.60 4.83
CA ARG A 116 4.75 12.61 3.47
C ARG A 116 4.19 11.45 2.67
N ARG A 117 4.26 11.53 1.34
CA ARG A 117 3.60 10.57 0.44
C ARG A 117 4.59 9.92 -0.53
N SER A 118 4.53 8.59 -0.65
CA SER A 118 5.27 7.81 -1.65
C SER A 118 4.73 6.37 -1.73
N TYR A 119 5.55 5.42 -2.16
CA TYR A 119 5.38 4.01 -1.85
C TYR A 119 6.20 3.66 -0.61
N ARG A 120 5.69 2.77 0.26
CA ARG A 120 6.40 2.37 1.49
C ARG A 120 7.79 1.80 1.26
N SER A 121 8.02 1.17 0.10
CA SER A 121 9.33 0.64 -0.30
C SER A 121 10.34 1.75 -0.60
N PHE A 122 9.88 2.94 -1.00
CA PHE A 122 10.75 4.08 -1.26
C PHE A 122 11.12 4.85 0.02
N PHE A 123 10.40 4.66 1.13
CA PHE A 123 10.80 5.16 2.45
C PHE A 123 11.87 4.30 3.13
N LEU A 124 12.23 3.15 2.55
CA LEU A 124 13.31 2.32 3.07
C LEU A 124 14.65 3.09 3.07
N PRO A 125 15.54 2.80 4.03
CA PRO A 125 16.89 3.33 3.99
C PRO A 125 17.61 2.91 2.71
N THR A 126 18.46 3.80 2.20
CA THR A 126 19.31 3.50 1.05
C THR A 126 20.43 2.56 1.49
N GLY A 127 20.47 1.37 0.90
CA GLY A 127 21.51 0.37 1.17
C GLY A 127 22.71 0.52 0.24
N SER A 128 23.75 -0.29 0.47
CA SER A 128 24.91 -0.37 -0.43
C SER A 128 24.47 -0.72 -1.86
N PRO A 129 25.09 -0.10 -2.89
CA PRO A 129 24.72 -0.32 -4.27
C PRO A 129 25.00 -1.75 -4.73
N ILE A 130 24.17 -2.25 -5.63
CA ILE A 130 24.37 -3.51 -6.35
C ILE A 130 25.18 -3.20 -7.60
N THR A 131 26.43 -3.67 -7.62
CA THR A 131 27.43 -3.37 -8.66
C THR A 131 27.75 -4.56 -9.55
N SER A 132 27.07 -5.69 -9.37
CA SER A 132 27.24 -6.86 -10.24
C SER A 132 25.96 -7.68 -10.35
N PHE A 133 25.81 -8.37 -11.48
CA PHE A 133 24.83 -9.45 -11.64
C PHE A 133 25.12 -10.58 -10.63
N PRO A 134 24.10 -11.14 -9.94
CA PRO A 134 24.27 -12.30 -9.08
C PRO A 134 25.00 -13.45 -9.78
N LYS A 135 26.14 -13.88 -9.23
CA LYS A 135 26.91 -15.01 -9.74
C LYS A 135 26.38 -16.31 -9.14
N GLU A 136 26.18 -17.30 -9.98
CA GLU A 136 25.68 -18.61 -9.57
C GLU A 136 26.29 -19.71 -10.46
N SER A 137 26.49 -20.90 -9.89
CA SER A 137 26.92 -22.08 -10.65
C SER A 137 25.71 -22.74 -11.28
N LEU A 138 25.42 -22.38 -12.53
CA LEU A 138 24.21 -22.78 -13.25
C LEU A 138 24.53 -23.79 -14.34
N TYR A 139 23.71 -24.83 -14.43
CA TYR A 139 23.86 -25.91 -15.39
C TYR A 139 22.55 -26.20 -16.09
N ARG A 140 22.62 -26.60 -17.36
CA ARG A 140 21.50 -27.16 -18.11
C ARG A 140 21.83 -28.61 -18.44
N ILE A 141 21.07 -29.53 -17.85
CA ILE A 141 21.24 -30.96 -18.05
C ILE A 141 19.96 -31.48 -18.70
N ASP A 142 20.10 -32.02 -19.90
CA ASP A 142 18.98 -32.26 -20.82
C ASP A 142 18.10 -31.01 -21.01
N ALA A 143 16.87 -31.03 -20.49
CA ALA A 143 15.89 -29.96 -20.59
C ALA A 143 15.62 -29.26 -19.24
N ILE A 144 16.41 -29.53 -18.20
CA ILE A 144 16.19 -28.96 -16.86
C ILE A 144 17.39 -28.09 -16.47
N TYR A 145 17.10 -26.90 -15.95
CA TYR A 145 18.09 -26.03 -15.35
C TYR A 145 18.34 -26.42 -13.89
N TYR A 146 19.59 -26.29 -13.45
CA TYR A 146 20.02 -26.55 -12.07
C TYR A 146 20.92 -25.43 -11.57
N ALA A 147 20.84 -25.15 -10.26
CA ALA A 147 21.86 -24.40 -9.53
C ALA A 147 22.64 -25.35 -8.62
N LEU A 148 23.95 -25.21 -8.56
CA LEU A 148 24.81 -26.01 -7.68
C LEU A 148 25.12 -25.25 -6.40
N HIS A 149 24.50 -25.64 -5.29
CA HIS A 149 24.72 -25.03 -3.98
C HIS A 149 25.33 -26.04 -3.01
N ASN A 150 26.50 -25.71 -2.46
CA ASN A 150 27.21 -26.56 -1.48
C ASN A 150 27.33 -28.03 -1.91
N GLY A 151 27.62 -28.26 -3.20
CA GLY A 151 27.76 -29.62 -3.77
C GLY A 151 26.44 -30.36 -4.01
N THR A 152 25.28 -29.70 -3.91
CA THR A 152 23.97 -30.28 -4.22
C THR A 152 23.32 -29.53 -5.39
N LEU A 153 22.76 -30.25 -6.34
CA LEU A 153 22.04 -29.67 -7.47
C LEU A 153 20.59 -29.41 -7.11
N TYR A 154 20.14 -28.17 -7.29
CA TYR A 154 18.76 -27.75 -7.09
C TYR A 154 18.10 -27.51 -8.44
N PRO A 155 17.10 -28.32 -8.83
CA PRO A 155 16.39 -28.11 -10.09
C PRO A 155 15.52 -26.85 -10.04
N PHE A 156 15.42 -26.13 -11.14
CA PHE A 156 14.39 -25.09 -11.32
C PHE A 156 13.06 -25.74 -11.69
N VAL A 157 11.95 -25.22 -11.14
CA VAL A 157 10.60 -25.78 -11.35
C VAL A 157 10.15 -25.72 -12.81
N SER A 158 10.70 -24.79 -13.58
CA SER A 158 10.50 -24.67 -15.01
C SER A 158 11.59 -23.82 -15.67
N ASP A 159 11.65 -23.84 -17.00
CA ASP A 159 12.45 -22.92 -17.80
C ASP A 159 12.09 -21.47 -17.51
N ASN A 160 10.79 -21.16 -17.34
CA ASN A 160 10.32 -19.82 -17.01
C ASN A 160 10.80 -19.35 -15.64
N ALA A 161 10.85 -20.26 -14.66
CA ALA A 161 11.40 -19.96 -13.34
C ALA A 161 12.89 -19.61 -13.44
N TYR A 162 13.67 -20.37 -14.21
CA TYR A 162 15.08 -20.07 -14.48
C TYR A 162 15.25 -18.72 -15.20
N LEU A 163 14.54 -18.52 -16.31
CA LEU A 163 14.65 -17.33 -17.17
C LEU A 163 14.15 -16.05 -16.50
N SER A 164 13.36 -16.17 -15.42
CA SER A 164 13.02 -15.03 -14.58
C SER A 164 14.20 -14.53 -13.73
N ARG A 165 15.20 -15.38 -13.47
CA ARG A 165 16.37 -15.10 -12.61
C ARG A 165 17.66 -14.86 -13.38
N TYR A 166 17.87 -15.60 -14.48
CA TYR A 166 19.12 -15.58 -15.23
C TYR A 166 18.86 -15.62 -16.75
N PRO A 167 19.75 -15.03 -17.57
CA PRO A 167 19.78 -15.29 -19.01
C PRO A 167 20.13 -16.74 -19.31
N ASP A 168 19.59 -17.32 -20.38
CA ASP A 168 19.90 -18.69 -20.83
C ASP A 168 21.41 -18.94 -20.97
N THR A 169 22.16 -17.93 -21.41
CA THR A 169 23.60 -18.00 -21.63
C THR A 169 24.43 -18.20 -20.35
N PHE A 170 23.83 -18.08 -19.16
CA PHE A 170 24.53 -18.29 -17.89
C PHE A 170 24.64 -19.78 -17.53
N ALA A 171 23.75 -20.63 -18.05
CA ALA A 171 23.79 -22.06 -17.77
C ALA A 171 24.84 -22.78 -18.63
N GLN A 172 25.70 -23.55 -17.99
CA GLN A 172 26.66 -24.41 -18.67
C GLN A 172 25.97 -25.72 -19.10
N PRO A 173 26.10 -26.16 -20.36
CA PRO A 173 25.52 -27.41 -20.81
C PRO A 173 26.31 -28.60 -20.22
N GLU A 174 25.61 -29.57 -19.66
CA GLU A 174 26.17 -30.79 -19.08
C GLU A 174 25.31 -32.01 -19.44
N ASN A 175 25.88 -33.22 -19.34
CA ASN A 175 25.16 -34.46 -19.63
C ASN A 175 24.61 -35.14 -18.35
N LYS A 176 23.82 -36.20 -18.51
CA LYS A 176 23.28 -36.97 -17.37
C LYS A 176 24.34 -37.54 -16.43
N ASP A 177 25.54 -37.82 -16.91
CA ASP A 177 26.64 -38.31 -16.06
C ASP A 177 27.00 -37.27 -14.98
N PHE A 178 26.73 -35.98 -15.22
CA PHE A 178 26.89 -34.94 -14.20
C PHE A 178 26.03 -35.18 -12.96
N LEU A 179 24.82 -35.74 -13.11
CA LEU A 179 23.90 -36.06 -12.01
C LEU A 179 24.42 -37.20 -11.12
N THR A 180 25.39 -37.98 -11.58
CA THR A 180 26.03 -39.03 -10.77
C THR A 180 27.11 -38.46 -9.84
N ARG A 181 27.61 -37.25 -10.13
CA ARG A 181 28.68 -36.58 -9.36
C ARG A 181 28.15 -35.76 -8.19
N TYR A 182 26.91 -35.29 -8.27
CA TYR A 182 26.29 -34.43 -7.26
C TYR A 182 24.89 -34.94 -6.92
N PRO A 183 24.51 -35.01 -5.63
CA PRO A 183 23.14 -35.30 -5.24
C PRO A 183 22.18 -34.24 -5.78
N VAL A 184 20.99 -34.67 -6.19
CA VAL A 184 19.90 -33.79 -6.63
C VAL A 184 18.96 -33.56 -5.45
N SER A 185 18.65 -32.30 -5.19
CA SER A 185 17.72 -31.87 -4.16
C SER A 185 16.27 -32.20 -4.54
N GLU A 186 15.46 -32.59 -3.55
CA GLU A 186 14.00 -32.68 -3.69
C GLU A 186 13.34 -31.30 -3.70
N LYS A 187 14.08 -30.24 -3.30
CA LYS A 187 13.59 -28.86 -3.31
C LYS A 187 13.87 -28.22 -4.66
N TRP A 188 12.86 -27.55 -5.18
CA TRP A 188 12.92 -26.85 -6.45
C TRP A 188 13.13 -25.36 -6.26
N ILE A 189 13.83 -24.73 -7.20
CA ILE A 189 13.97 -23.28 -7.28
C ILE A 189 12.83 -22.73 -8.15
N GLY A 190 12.08 -21.79 -7.58
CA GLY A 190 11.00 -21.12 -8.27
C GLY A 190 11.42 -19.88 -9.05
N PHE A 191 10.42 -19.14 -9.53
CA PHE A 191 10.56 -17.79 -10.07
C PHE A 191 11.36 -16.86 -9.16
N ARG A 192 11.94 -15.84 -9.78
CA ARG A 192 12.65 -14.75 -9.13
C ARG A 192 11.77 -14.07 -8.09
N VAL A 193 12.34 -13.77 -6.93
CA VAL A 193 11.68 -12.92 -5.92
C VAL A 193 11.31 -11.56 -6.54
N GLY A 194 10.11 -11.09 -6.25
CA GLY A 194 9.52 -9.89 -6.85
C GLY A 194 8.68 -10.17 -8.11
N SER A 195 8.75 -11.37 -8.70
CA SER A 195 7.94 -11.71 -9.88
C SER A 195 6.45 -11.62 -9.59
N VAL A 196 5.70 -11.21 -10.61
CA VAL A 196 4.23 -11.23 -10.61
C VAL A 196 3.75 -12.37 -11.50
N VAL A 197 2.95 -13.27 -10.94
CA VAL A 197 2.44 -14.44 -11.64
C VAL A 197 0.92 -14.53 -11.53
N SER A 198 0.28 -15.20 -12.48
CA SER A 198 -1.15 -15.50 -12.44
C SER A 198 -1.41 -16.99 -12.57
N PHE A 199 -2.41 -17.45 -11.84
CA PHE A 199 -2.97 -18.79 -11.94
C PHE A 199 -4.47 -18.72 -11.73
N ALA A 200 -5.25 -19.34 -12.62
CA ALA A 200 -6.69 -19.12 -12.74
C ALA A 200 -7.00 -17.59 -12.77
N ASP A 201 -7.95 -17.13 -11.96
CA ASP A 201 -8.33 -15.71 -11.87
C ASP A 201 -7.49 -14.90 -10.84
N GLY A 202 -6.47 -15.53 -10.25
CA GLY A 202 -5.66 -14.92 -9.19
C GLY A 202 -4.34 -14.33 -9.68
N VAL A 203 -3.94 -13.19 -9.09
CA VAL A 203 -2.60 -12.60 -9.25
C VAL A 203 -1.82 -12.75 -7.94
N PHE A 204 -0.57 -13.18 -8.04
CA PHE A 204 0.31 -13.48 -6.91
C PHE A 204 1.66 -12.78 -7.08
N LEU A 205 2.21 -12.29 -5.97
CA LEU A 205 3.57 -11.78 -5.88
C LEU A 205 4.47 -12.82 -5.23
N ILE A 206 5.61 -13.13 -5.84
CA ILE A 206 6.64 -13.97 -5.24
C ILE A 206 7.40 -13.12 -4.20
N ALA A 207 7.07 -13.30 -2.92
CA ALA A 207 7.58 -12.46 -1.84
C ALA A 207 8.93 -12.95 -1.28
N SER A 208 9.23 -14.24 -1.44
CA SER A 208 10.53 -14.86 -1.14
C SER A 208 10.70 -16.12 -1.98
N ASP A 209 11.84 -16.81 -1.83
CA ASP A 209 12.08 -18.10 -2.52
C ASP A 209 11.05 -19.19 -2.14
N THR A 210 10.28 -19.01 -1.06
CA THR A 210 9.34 -20.02 -0.56
C THR A 210 7.93 -19.51 -0.30
N GLU A 211 7.67 -18.21 -0.48
CA GLU A 211 6.39 -17.59 -0.18
C GLU A 211 5.85 -16.79 -1.37
N MET A 212 4.60 -17.06 -1.72
CA MET A 212 3.81 -16.23 -2.63
C MET A 212 2.70 -15.49 -1.88
N ARG A 213 2.31 -14.30 -2.31
CA ARG A 213 1.23 -13.52 -1.69
C ARG A 213 0.14 -13.21 -2.71
N PRO A 214 -1.12 -13.59 -2.48
CA PRO A 214 -2.23 -13.21 -3.35
C PRO A 214 -2.49 -11.70 -3.24
N VAL A 215 -2.74 -11.02 -4.35
CA VAL A 215 -3.06 -9.58 -4.35
C VAL A 215 -4.55 -9.38 -4.04
N GLY A 216 -4.86 -8.41 -3.16
CA GLY A 216 -6.22 -8.25 -2.63
C GLY A 216 -7.27 -7.78 -3.64
N SER A 217 -6.87 -7.08 -4.71
CA SER A 217 -7.74 -6.67 -5.83
C SER A 217 -6.92 -6.07 -6.99
N ALA A 218 -7.55 -5.95 -8.17
CA ALA A 218 -6.98 -5.23 -9.31
C ALA A 218 -6.65 -3.75 -8.99
N ASP A 219 -7.54 -3.07 -8.25
CA ASP A 219 -7.31 -1.68 -7.83
C ASP A 219 -6.06 -1.55 -6.94
N ILE A 220 -5.86 -2.49 -6.01
CA ILE A 220 -4.67 -2.52 -5.15
C ILE A 220 -3.43 -2.78 -6.00
N PHE A 221 -3.50 -3.74 -6.93
CA PHE A 221 -2.39 -4.08 -7.82
C PHE A 221 -1.89 -2.86 -8.62
N LEU A 222 -2.82 -2.15 -9.27
CA LEU A 222 -2.52 -0.94 -10.04
C LEU A 222 -2.08 0.22 -9.15
N SER A 223 -2.72 0.40 -7.99
CA SER A 223 -2.38 1.49 -7.06
C SER A 223 -0.98 1.33 -6.46
N LEU A 224 -0.49 0.09 -6.37
CA LEU A 224 0.89 -0.21 -5.96
C LEU A 224 1.89 -0.12 -7.12
N GLY A 225 1.47 0.38 -8.28
CA GLY A 225 2.35 0.67 -9.42
C GLY A 225 2.68 -0.54 -10.30
N TYR A 226 2.10 -1.72 -10.01
CA TYR A 226 2.24 -2.89 -10.87
C TYR A 226 1.37 -2.77 -12.13
N ARG A 227 1.70 -3.57 -13.14
CA ARG A 227 1.03 -3.58 -14.44
C ARG A 227 0.62 -4.98 -14.82
N PHE A 228 -0.56 -5.13 -15.42
CA PHE A 228 -1.05 -6.45 -15.84
C PHE A 228 -0.21 -7.05 -16.96
N GLU A 229 0.44 -6.20 -17.76
CA GLU A 229 1.38 -6.63 -18.81
C GLU A 229 2.62 -7.36 -18.25
N ASP A 230 2.97 -7.14 -16.98
CA ASP A 230 4.10 -7.81 -16.32
C ASP A 230 3.71 -9.17 -15.69
N VAL A 231 2.41 -9.50 -15.69
CA VAL A 231 1.89 -10.71 -15.03
C VAL A 231 2.13 -11.93 -15.90
N ARG A 232 2.80 -12.94 -15.35
CA ARG A 232 3.12 -14.18 -16.07
C ARG A 232 2.15 -15.31 -15.72
N PRO A 233 1.46 -15.91 -16.70
CA PRO A 233 0.68 -17.11 -16.42
C PRO A 233 1.62 -18.26 -16.04
N VAL A 234 1.24 -18.99 -14.99
CA VAL A 234 1.97 -20.17 -14.50
C VAL A 234 1.02 -21.35 -14.30
N SER A 235 1.59 -22.54 -14.23
CA SER A 235 0.89 -23.80 -13.94
C SER A 235 0.67 -24.02 -12.44
N GLU A 236 -0.16 -25.01 -12.09
CA GLU A 236 -0.39 -25.39 -10.69
C GLU A 236 0.89 -25.97 -10.07
N GLU A 237 1.64 -26.75 -10.83
CA GLU A 237 2.90 -27.38 -10.42
C GLU A 237 3.97 -26.32 -10.09
N GLU A 238 4.08 -25.30 -10.94
CA GLU A 238 4.97 -24.16 -10.74
C GLU A 238 4.63 -23.33 -9.50
N LEU A 239 3.33 -23.19 -9.19
CA LEU A 239 2.87 -22.41 -8.05
C LEU A 239 2.87 -23.24 -6.75
N GLY A 240 2.69 -24.55 -6.86
CA GLY A 240 2.56 -25.51 -5.75
C GLY A 240 3.79 -25.63 -4.87
N ILE A 241 4.96 -25.19 -5.34
CA ILE A 241 6.20 -25.16 -4.53
C ILE A 241 6.21 -24.03 -3.49
N TYR A 242 5.33 -23.03 -3.62
CA TYR A 242 5.29 -21.87 -2.72
C TYR A 242 4.25 -22.03 -1.62
N LYS A 243 4.62 -21.57 -0.41
CA LYS A 243 3.64 -21.36 0.66
C LYS A 243 2.83 -20.10 0.38
N ARG A 244 1.52 -20.20 0.56
CA ARG A 244 0.62 -19.04 0.47
C ARG A 244 0.78 -18.16 1.72
N GLY A 245 1.34 -16.97 1.53
CA GLY A 245 1.46 -15.92 2.52
C GLY A 245 0.18 -15.10 2.69
N ARG A 246 0.28 -14.05 3.50
CA ARG A 246 -0.83 -13.10 3.73
C ARG A 246 -1.19 -12.38 2.44
N ILE A 247 -2.46 -11.99 2.33
CA ILE A 247 -2.95 -11.17 1.21
C ILE A 247 -2.14 -9.87 1.16
N PHE A 248 -1.66 -9.53 -0.03
CA PHE A 248 -0.99 -8.28 -0.31
C PHE A 248 -2.04 -7.17 -0.48
N LEU A 249 -2.11 -6.28 0.51
CA LEU A 249 -3.11 -5.24 0.63
C LEU A 249 -2.54 -3.85 0.31
N LEU A 250 -3.41 -2.86 0.17
CA LEU A 250 -3.02 -1.45 0.10
C LEU A 250 -2.17 -1.07 1.33
N GLY A 251 -1.10 -0.28 1.13
CA GLY A 251 -0.15 0.00 2.20
C GLY A 251 0.82 -1.15 2.49
N SER A 252 0.83 -2.23 1.69
CA SER A 252 1.89 -3.22 1.80
C SER A 252 3.17 -2.68 1.17
N ARG A 253 4.30 -2.88 1.84
CA ARG A 253 5.62 -2.64 1.26
C ARG A 253 5.85 -3.62 0.12
N HIS A 254 6.32 -3.14 -1.03
CA HIS A 254 6.77 -4.01 -2.12
C HIS A 254 7.78 -5.04 -1.63
N PRO A 255 7.68 -6.31 -2.06
CA PRO A 255 8.62 -7.35 -1.67
C PRO A 255 10.00 -7.11 -2.27
N ASP A 256 10.98 -7.86 -1.77
CA ASP A 256 12.31 -7.91 -2.35
C ASP A 256 12.26 -8.27 -3.84
N GLY A 257 13.29 -7.87 -4.59
CA GLY A 257 13.35 -8.01 -6.04
C GLY A 257 12.45 -7.03 -6.82
N THR A 258 11.69 -6.16 -6.14
CA THR A 258 10.95 -5.09 -6.83
C THR A 258 11.90 -4.03 -7.37
N LEU A 259 11.77 -3.69 -8.65
CA LEU A 259 12.53 -2.62 -9.31
C LEU A 259 11.77 -1.29 -9.17
N LEU A 260 12.45 -0.27 -8.65
CA LEU A 260 11.96 1.11 -8.59
C LEU A 260 12.78 1.98 -9.54
N LEU A 261 12.15 2.98 -10.15
CA LEU A 261 12.80 4.02 -10.94
C LEU A 261 12.44 5.39 -10.38
N ASP A 262 13.43 6.07 -9.79
CA ASP A 262 13.29 7.47 -9.40
C ASP A 262 13.35 8.35 -10.66
N ARG A 263 12.23 8.98 -10.98
CA ARG A 263 12.09 9.83 -12.17
C ARG A 263 12.86 11.14 -12.07
N ASP A 264 13.19 11.58 -10.86
CA ASP A 264 13.90 12.85 -10.65
C ASP A 264 15.40 12.69 -10.88
N THR A 265 15.96 11.55 -10.47
CA THR A 265 17.40 11.25 -10.55
C THR A 265 17.76 10.25 -11.65
N ALA A 266 16.76 9.64 -12.30
CA ALA A 266 16.91 8.49 -13.20
C ALA A 266 17.59 7.27 -12.56
N THR A 267 17.62 7.20 -11.22
CA THR A 267 18.26 6.10 -10.49
C THR A 267 17.32 4.91 -10.38
N TYR A 268 17.83 3.74 -10.74
CA TYR A 268 17.15 2.47 -10.50
C TYR A 268 17.51 1.95 -9.11
N TYR A 269 16.51 1.53 -8.35
CA TYR A 269 16.69 0.86 -7.06
C TYR A 269 16.09 -0.54 -7.10
N LEU A 270 16.77 -1.49 -6.47
CA LEU A 270 16.21 -2.80 -6.15
C LEU A 270 15.81 -2.80 -4.66
N VAL A 271 14.58 -3.20 -4.37
CA VAL A 271 14.18 -3.51 -3.00
C VAL A 271 14.83 -4.83 -2.62
N ASP A 272 15.62 -4.85 -1.54
CA ASP A 272 16.37 -6.02 -1.12
C ASP A 272 16.73 -5.95 0.37
N GLY A 273 16.31 -6.95 1.14
CA GLY A 273 16.68 -7.10 2.55
C GLY A 273 16.27 -5.92 3.44
N GLY A 274 15.14 -5.27 3.12
CA GLY A 274 14.67 -4.08 3.84
C GLY A 274 15.36 -2.77 3.47
N PHE A 275 16.15 -2.75 2.39
CA PHE A 275 16.74 -1.54 1.82
C PHE A 275 16.21 -1.28 0.41
N LYS A 276 16.27 -0.02 -0.02
CA LYS A 276 16.30 0.30 -1.45
C LYS A 276 17.78 0.46 -1.86
N ARG A 277 18.28 -0.42 -2.71
CA ARG A 277 19.70 -0.43 -3.11
C ARG A 277 19.84 0.12 -4.52
N PRO A 278 20.71 1.12 -4.77
CA PRO A 278 20.97 1.58 -6.14
C PRO A 278 21.48 0.40 -7.00
N LEU A 279 20.90 0.21 -8.18
CA LEU A 279 21.27 -0.86 -9.11
C LEU A 279 22.17 -0.29 -10.22
N LEU A 280 23.48 -0.37 -9.99
CA LEU A 280 24.50 0.25 -10.83
C LEU A 280 24.99 -0.66 -11.95
N ASP A 281 24.88 -1.99 -11.79
CA ASP A 281 25.22 -2.95 -12.84
C ASP A 281 24.23 -2.85 -14.00
N ALA A 282 24.70 -2.34 -15.14
CA ALA A 282 23.87 -2.12 -16.31
C ALA A 282 23.28 -3.42 -16.89
N PRO A 283 24.05 -4.50 -17.11
CA PRO A 283 23.50 -5.77 -17.58
C PRO A 283 22.41 -6.32 -16.68
N TYR A 284 22.60 -6.29 -15.35
CA TYR A 284 21.62 -6.78 -14.40
C TYR A 284 20.37 -5.90 -14.38
N ARG A 285 20.53 -4.57 -14.36
CA ARG A 285 19.40 -3.64 -14.47
C ARG A 285 18.57 -3.89 -15.71
N ASP A 286 19.22 -3.99 -16.87
CA ASP A 286 18.54 -4.16 -18.15
C ASP A 286 17.86 -5.53 -18.24
N PHE A 287 18.44 -6.56 -17.60
CA PHE A 287 17.79 -7.86 -17.44
C PHE A 287 16.52 -7.75 -16.59
N ILE A 288 16.58 -7.16 -15.38
CA ILE A 288 15.40 -7.02 -14.50
C ILE A 288 14.30 -6.16 -15.14
N ALA A 289 14.66 -5.07 -15.81
CA ALA A 289 13.70 -4.19 -16.47
C ALA A 289 12.94 -4.85 -17.62
N LYS A 290 13.49 -5.92 -18.21
CA LYS A 290 12.77 -6.78 -19.18
C LYS A 290 11.83 -7.78 -18.49
N GLN A 291 12.12 -8.15 -17.24
CA GLN A 291 11.28 -9.09 -16.51
C GLN A 291 10.01 -8.43 -15.97
N GLN A 292 10.13 -7.18 -15.51
CA GLN A 292 9.04 -6.41 -14.94
C GLN A 292 9.33 -4.92 -15.08
N ALA A 293 8.32 -4.12 -15.46
CA ALA A 293 8.46 -2.69 -15.53
C ALA A 293 8.81 -2.08 -14.15
N PRO A 294 9.71 -1.08 -14.09
CA PRO A 294 10.04 -0.43 -12.83
C PRO A 294 8.84 0.37 -12.30
N ILE A 295 8.60 0.25 -11.00
CA ILE A 295 7.63 1.12 -10.31
C ILE A 295 8.23 2.52 -10.22
N SER A 296 7.51 3.48 -10.80
CA SER A 296 7.95 4.86 -10.85
C SER A 296 7.79 5.57 -9.51
N VAL A 297 8.86 6.18 -9.03
CA VAL A 297 8.91 6.96 -7.78
C VAL A 297 9.51 8.34 -8.05
N SER A 298 9.47 9.24 -7.07
CA SER A 298 10.07 10.57 -7.16
C SER A 298 10.60 10.97 -5.78
N SER A 299 11.91 11.21 -5.71
CA SER A 299 12.60 11.73 -4.52
C SER A 299 12.06 13.10 -4.11
N GLN A 300 11.92 14.02 -5.06
CA GLN A 300 11.40 15.37 -4.80
C GLN A 300 9.99 15.34 -4.22
N ALA A 301 9.09 14.54 -4.79
CA ALA A 301 7.74 14.38 -4.26
C ALA A 301 7.72 13.72 -2.88
N SER A 302 8.60 12.74 -2.64
CA SER A 302 8.66 12.01 -1.37
C SER A 302 9.20 12.85 -0.21
N GLU A 303 9.93 13.93 -0.51
CA GLU A 303 10.45 14.90 0.44
C GLU A 303 9.48 16.05 0.72
N GLN A 304 8.33 16.10 0.04
CA GLN A 304 7.27 17.04 0.37
C GLN A 304 6.54 16.60 1.64
N HIS A 305 6.29 17.55 2.53
CA HIS A 305 5.59 17.33 3.79
C HIS A 305 4.32 18.18 3.87
N ALA A 306 3.32 17.63 4.54
CA ALA A 306 2.19 18.38 5.08
C ALA A 306 2.21 18.28 6.60
N ASP A 307 2.35 19.43 7.25
CA ASP A 307 2.60 19.51 8.68
C ASP A 307 1.44 20.20 9.40
N CYS A 308 1.21 19.84 10.66
CA CYS A 308 0.41 20.62 11.59
C CYS A 308 0.84 20.41 13.04
N THR A 309 0.56 21.40 13.88
CA THR A 309 0.75 21.29 15.33
C THR A 309 -0.50 20.71 15.96
N LEU A 310 -0.36 19.56 16.60
CA LEU A 310 -1.39 18.91 17.41
C LEU A 310 -1.61 19.73 18.68
N LEU A 311 -2.80 20.31 18.82
CA LEU A 311 -3.18 21.15 19.96
C LEU A 311 -4.08 20.38 20.93
N PRO A 312 -3.93 20.58 22.25
CA PRO A 312 -4.76 19.92 23.25
C PRO A 312 -6.20 20.43 23.20
N GLY A 313 -7.16 19.52 23.34
CA GLY A 313 -8.56 19.83 23.59
C GLY A 313 -8.81 20.26 25.04
N LEU A 314 -10.07 20.53 25.38
CA LEU A 314 -10.52 21.05 26.69
C LEU A 314 -9.99 20.27 27.91
N PHE A 315 -9.84 18.95 27.81
CA PHE A 315 -9.38 18.09 28.91
C PHE A 315 -7.88 17.73 28.83
N GLY A 316 -7.13 18.30 27.88
CA GLY A 316 -5.69 18.06 27.68
C GLY A 316 -5.30 16.66 27.16
N GLN A 317 -6.16 15.65 27.30
CA GLN A 317 -5.83 14.25 26.96
C GLN A 317 -5.94 13.92 25.47
N THR A 318 -6.65 14.74 24.69
CA THR A 318 -6.84 14.53 23.25
C THR A 318 -6.25 15.71 22.51
N PHE A 319 -5.42 15.40 21.52
CA PHE A 319 -4.78 16.36 20.65
C PHE A 319 -5.30 16.20 19.23
N ALA A 320 -5.52 17.29 18.52
CA ALA A 320 -5.98 17.25 17.15
C ALA A 320 -5.36 18.35 16.29
N CYS A 321 -5.19 18.06 15.01
CA CYS A 321 -4.85 19.05 14.00
C CYS A 321 -5.35 18.64 12.62
N THR A 322 -5.34 19.58 11.68
CA THR A 322 -5.73 19.37 10.28
C THR A 322 -4.74 20.11 9.40
N THR A 323 -4.36 19.49 8.29
CA THR A 323 -3.42 20.06 7.32
C THR A 323 -3.91 19.79 5.88
N PRO A 324 -3.80 20.77 4.96
CA PRO A 324 -4.11 20.55 3.55
C PRO A 324 -3.07 19.63 2.89
N LEU A 325 -3.50 18.87 1.89
CA LEU A 325 -2.64 17.93 1.16
C LEU A 325 -2.19 18.46 -0.20
N ASP A 326 -2.45 19.73 -0.50
CA ASP A 326 -2.16 20.35 -1.80
C ASP A 326 -0.66 20.33 -2.15
N ALA A 327 0.21 20.32 -1.14
CA ALA A 327 1.66 20.24 -1.30
C ALA A 327 2.18 18.84 -1.67
N LEU A 328 1.37 17.79 -1.52
CA LEU A 328 1.81 16.40 -1.70
C LEU A 328 1.39 15.85 -3.07
N SER A 329 2.39 15.55 -3.91
CA SER A 329 2.12 14.94 -5.21
C SER A 329 1.54 13.53 -5.10
N ALA A 330 0.43 13.29 -5.83
CA ALA A 330 -0.20 11.97 -5.90
C ALA A 330 0.51 10.98 -6.84
N GLN A 331 1.55 11.42 -7.57
CA GLN A 331 2.15 10.65 -8.66
C GLN A 331 3.18 9.60 -8.20
N SER A 332 3.51 9.59 -6.91
CA SER A 332 4.66 8.83 -6.38
C SER A 332 4.27 7.69 -5.44
N GLY A 333 2.99 7.32 -5.41
CA GLY A 333 2.45 6.20 -4.65
C GLY A 333 1.24 6.55 -3.77
N PRO A 334 0.50 5.54 -3.27
CA PRO A 334 -0.70 5.73 -2.45
C PRO A 334 -0.41 5.79 -0.94
N ASP A 335 0.84 5.62 -0.53
CA ASP A 335 1.19 5.44 0.87
C ASP A 335 1.63 6.75 1.52
N PHE A 336 1.18 6.94 2.75
CA PHE A 336 1.58 8.04 3.60
C PHE A 336 2.41 7.51 4.75
N GLU A 337 3.59 8.08 4.96
CA GLU A 337 4.36 7.92 6.20
C GLU A 337 4.05 9.12 7.10
N ILE A 338 3.58 8.82 8.30
CA ILE A 338 3.15 9.78 9.30
C ILE A 338 4.16 9.76 10.43
N SER A 339 4.61 10.94 10.84
CA SER A 339 5.53 11.14 11.95
C SER A 339 4.89 12.04 13.00
N ILE A 340 4.93 11.59 14.26
CA ILE A 340 4.57 12.37 15.43
C ILE A 340 5.82 12.50 16.28
N SER A 341 6.36 13.71 16.35
CA SER A 341 7.50 14.04 17.20
C SER A 341 7.05 14.91 18.36
N GLN A 342 7.77 14.76 19.47
CA GLN A 342 7.43 15.39 20.73
C GLN A 342 8.66 16.05 21.35
N GLY A 343 8.44 17.03 22.23
CA GLY A 343 9.51 17.85 22.82
C GLY A 343 10.21 17.16 23.98
N ASN A 344 9.73 17.36 25.20
CA ASN A 344 10.57 17.23 26.40
C ASN A 344 10.04 16.26 27.47
N THR A 345 8.95 15.54 27.24
CA THR A 345 8.29 14.73 28.29
C THR A 345 7.86 13.37 27.77
N ASP A 346 8.12 12.30 28.51
CA ASP A 346 7.63 10.97 28.13
C ASP A 346 6.11 10.93 28.04
N ILE A 347 5.57 10.41 26.93
CA ILE A 347 4.14 10.26 26.71
C ILE A 347 3.76 8.80 26.48
N ASP A 348 2.51 8.49 26.81
CA ASP A 348 1.91 7.18 26.61
C ASP A 348 0.60 7.36 25.81
N ILE A 349 0.61 6.92 24.55
CA ILE A 349 -0.49 7.06 23.61
C ILE A 349 -1.44 5.86 23.75
N ASN A 350 -2.72 6.15 23.95
CA ASN A 350 -3.78 5.14 23.93
C ASN A 350 -4.22 4.83 22.49
N THR A 351 -4.56 5.87 21.74
CA THR A 351 -5.06 5.75 20.36
C THR A 351 -4.51 6.83 19.46
N LEU A 352 -4.16 6.46 18.25
CA LEU A 352 -3.88 7.37 17.14
C LEU A 352 -4.91 7.14 16.05
N GLN A 353 -5.52 8.21 15.56
CA GLN A 353 -6.42 8.23 14.43
C GLN A 353 -5.94 9.24 13.40
N VAL A 354 -5.87 8.83 12.14
CA VAL A 354 -5.63 9.71 11.00
C VAL A 354 -6.78 9.54 10.03
N SER A 355 -7.26 10.66 9.50
CA SER A 355 -8.37 10.69 8.56
C SER A 355 -8.05 11.55 7.36
N PHE A 356 -8.59 11.16 6.21
CA PHE A 356 -8.37 11.83 4.93
C PHE A 356 -9.71 12.20 4.31
N ASP A 357 -9.87 13.48 3.98
CA ASP A 357 -11.04 13.98 3.28
C ASP A 357 -10.86 13.84 1.78
N THR A 358 -11.85 13.24 1.13
CA THR A 358 -11.88 13.14 -0.34
C THR A 358 -12.19 14.49 -0.98
N LYS A 359 -11.46 14.81 -2.04
CA LYS A 359 -11.55 16.10 -2.72
C LYS A 359 -12.90 16.25 -3.41
N LYS A 360 -13.63 17.31 -3.08
CA LYS A 360 -14.89 17.67 -3.74
C LYS A 360 -14.61 18.30 -5.10
N SER A 361 -14.64 17.50 -6.16
CA SER A 361 -14.47 17.98 -7.54
C SER A 361 -15.41 17.25 -8.51
N THR A 362 -15.77 17.92 -9.62
CA THR A 362 -16.61 17.31 -10.66
C THR A 362 -15.96 16.05 -11.25
N LYS A 363 -14.64 16.07 -11.43
CA LYS A 363 -13.86 14.92 -11.89
C LYS A 363 -13.96 13.74 -10.90
N ASN A 364 -13.77 14.01 -9.61
CA ASN A 364 -13.85 12.97 -8.58
C ASN A 364 -15.29 12.45 -8.44
N MET A 365 -16.30 13.32 -8.51
CA MET A 365 -17.71 12.92 -8.53
C MET A 365 -18.03 11.95 -9.67
N LEU A 366 -17.62 12.28 -10.90
CA LEU A 366 -17.85 11.42 -12.07
C LEU A 366 -17.15 10.07 -11.92
N PHE A 367 -15.90 10.08 -11.43
CA PHE A 367 -15.14 8.87 -11.15
C PHE A 367 -15.85 7.96 -10.13
N LEU A 368 -16.27 8.52 -9.00
CA LEU A 368 -16.96 7.79 -7.93
C LEU A 368 -18.33 7.25 -8.39
N LEU A 369 -19.07 8.02 -9.19
CA LEU A 369 -20.33 7.55 -9.79
C LEU A 369 -20.09 6.39 -10.76
N SER A 370 -18.98 6.41 -11.53
CA SER A 370 -18.58 5.28 -12.38
C SER A 370 -18.31 4.03 -11.55
N GLN A 371 -17.54 4.15 -10.46
CA GLN A 371 -17.26 3.02 -9.57
C GLN A 371 -18.53 2.44 -8.93
N ILE A 372 -19.48 3.29 -8.55
CA ILE A 372 -20.78 2.84 -8.03
C ILE A 372 -21.55 2.08 -9.11
N LYS A 373 -21.59 2.61 -10.35
CA LYS A 373 -22.22 1.95 -11.50
C LYS A 373 -21.61 0.58 -11.76
N GLU A 374 -20.28 0.47 -11.80
CA GLU A 374 -19.58 -0.80 -12.01
C GLU A 374 -19.87 -1.81 -10.91
N ARG A 375 -19.86 -1.40 -9.64
CA ARG A 375 -20.22 -2.27 -8.51
C ARG A 375 -21.66 -2.76 -8.56
N ILE A 376 -22.57 -1.94 -9.06
CA ILE A 376 -23.96 -2.33 -9.27
C ILE A 376 -24.04 -3.36 -10.40
N LEU A 377 -23.46 -3.05 -11.57
CA LEU A 377 -23.47 -3.94 -12.74
C LEU A 377 -22.85 -5.31 -12.44
N SER A 378 -21.73 -5.34 -11.70
CA SER A 378 -21.07 -6.60 -11.32
C SER A 378 -21.92 -7.43 -10.37
N ARG A 379 -22.63 -6.80 -9.42
CA ARG A 379 -23.57 -7.50 -8.52
C ARG A 379 -24.80 -8.06 -9.24
N PHE A 380 -25.20 -7.47 -10.36
CA PHE A 380 -26.32 -7.94 -11.17
C PHE A 380 -25.89 -8.84 -12.35
N GLY A 381 -24.61 -9.22 -12.44
CA GLY A 381 -24.12 -10.14 -13.48
C GLY A 381 -24.21 -9.59 -14.91
N VAL A 382 -24.23 -8.26 -15.07
CA VAL A 382 -24.45 -7.60 -16.37
C VAL A 382 -23.14 -7.36 -17.14
N ASN A 383 -21.99 -7.72 -16.59
CA ASN A 383 -20.72 -7.55 -17.32
C ASN A 383 -20.58 -8.61 -18.42
N ARG A 384 -20.73 -8.17 -19.67
CA ARG A 384 -20.14 -8.78 -20.87
C ARG A 384 -18.69 -8.37 -21.01
#